data_AF-X6M6Z5-F1
#
_entry.id   AF-X6M6Z5-F1
#
_cell.length_a   1.000
_cell.length_b   1.000
_cell.length_c   1.000
_cell.angle_alpha   90.00
_cell.angle_beta   90.00
_cell.angle_gamma   90.00
#
_symmetry.space_group_name_H-M   'P 1'
#
loop_
_entity.id
_entity.type
_entity.pdbx_description
1 polymer ?
#
loop_
_entity_poly.entity_id
_entity_poly.type
_entity_poly.pdbx_seq_one_letter_code
_entity_poly.pdbx_strand_id
1 'polypeptide(L)'
;MTATINNNKKKKTCCYKRDWLFSLTKEKDWSGWTCYLCKEIAKDAVELICEEHENNNNNDDDDNVIIIGEICLQEYLKKNNNKCPIGQHENCKYIKNKIIRKYLNEII
;
A
#
# COMPACT_ATOMS: atom_id res chain seq x y z
N MET A 1 -20.60 36.40 9.40
CA MET A 1 -19.36 36.67 8.66
C MET A 1 -18.36 35.57 9.01
N THR A 2 -18.00 34.79 8.00
CA THR A 2 -17.17 33.58 8.05
C THR A 2 -15.71 33.89 8.33
N ALA A 3 -15.04 33.02 9.09
CA ALA A 3 -13.59 32.85 8.99
C ALA A 3 -13.29 31.34 8.88
N THR A 4 -13.21 30.86 7.64
CA THR A 4 -12.65 29.54 7.32
C THR A 4 -11.13 29.68 7.30
N ILE A 5 -10.44 29.17 8.31
CA ILE A 5 -8.98 29.08 8.29
C ILE A 5 -8.60 27.77 7.60
N ASN A 6 -8.13 27.90 6.36
CA ASN A 6 -7.55 26.84 5.54
C ASN A 6 -6.22 26.37 6.17
N ASN A 7 -6.28 25.24 6.88
CA ASN A 7 -5.09 24.50 7.29
C ASN A 7 -4.52 23.70 6.11
N ASN A 8 -3.81 24.38 5.20
CA ASN A 8 -3.04 23.75 4.13
C ASN A 8 -1.75 23.11 4.67
N LYS A 9 -1.88 22.08 5.52
CA LYS A 9 -0.83 21.07 5.63
C LYS A 9 -0.89 20.25 4.35
N LYS A 10 0.12 20.34 3.47
CA LYS A 10 0.28 19.44 2.31
C LYS A 10 0.11 18.02 2.84
N LYS A 11 -1.04 17.39 2.54
CA LYS A 11 -1.34 16.02 2.98
C LYS A 11 -0.29 15.13 2.32
N LYS A 12 0.62 14.57 3.11
CA LYS A 12 1.58 13.58 2.62
C LYS A 12 0.77 12.47 1.97
N THR A 13 0.87 12.33 0.66
CA THR A 13 0.15 11.25 -0.03
C THR A 13 0.84 9.95 0.32
N CYS A 14 0.08 8.95 0.77
CA CYS A 14 0.65 7.67 1.18
C CYS A 14 0.94 6.75 -0.02
N CYS A 15 0.39 7.06 -1.21
CA CYS A 15 0.51 6.31 -2.46
C CYS A 15 0.43 7.25 -3.69
N TYR A 16 0.78 6.74 -4.86
CA TYR A 16 0.69 7.47 -6.15
C TYR A 16 -0.68 7.31 -6.78
N LYS A 17 -1.25 8.41 -7.27
CA LYS A 17 -2.53 8.39 -7.99
C LYS A 17 -2.39 7.58 -9.27
N ARG A 18 -3.31 6.63 -9.50
CA ARG A 18 -3.34 5.78 -10.70
C ARG A 18 -3.31 6.63 -11.98
N ASP A 19 -4.18 7.63 -12.07
CA ASP A 19 -4.29 8.49 -13.26
C ASP A 19 -3.00 9.27 -13.55
N TRP A 20 -2.30 9.71 -12.50
CA TRP A 20 -1.02 10.41 -12.66
C TRP A 20 0.05 9.45 -13.18
N LEU A 21 0.14 8.24 -12.64
CA LEU A 21 1.12 7.26 -13.11
C LEU A 21 0.85 6.84 -14.56
N PHE A 22 -0.42 6.63 -14.93
CA PHE A 22 -0.83 6.34 -16.32
C PHE A 22 -0.47 7.45 -17.31
N SER A 23 -0.30 8.69 -16.84
CA SER A 23 0.18 9.78 -17.70
C SER A 23 1.68 9.73 -17.98
N LEU A 24 2.46 9.03 -17.16
CA LEU A 24 3.94 8.99 -17.23
C LEU A 24 4.48 7.79 -18.00
N THR A 25 3.71 6.71 -18.12
CA THR A 25 4.17 5.45 -18.70
C THR A 25 3.09 4.80 -19.56
N LYS A 26 3.52 4.01 -20.55
CA LYS A 26 2.64 3.23 -21.44
C LYS A 26 2.12 1.96 -20.78
N GLU A 27 2.65 1.59 -19.62
CA GLU A 27 2.23 0.40 -18.90
C GLU A 27 0.82 0.58 -18.30
N LYS A 28 -0.05 -0.37 -18.59
CA LYS A 28 -1.48 -0.28 -18.28
C LYS A 28 -1.91 -1.20 -17.15
N ASP A 29 -1.09 -2.18 -16.79
CA ASP A 29 -1.41 -3.10 -15.72
C ASP A 29 -0.53 -2.86 -14.49
N TRP A 30 -1.20 -2.47 -13.41
CA TRP A 30 -0.61 -2.20 -12.10
C TRP A 30 -1.43 -2.90 -11.01
N SER A 31 -2.25 -3.87 -11.40
CA SER A 31 -3.14 -4.61 -10.51
C SER A 31 -2.36 -5.17 -9.32
N GLY A 32 -1.22 -5.82 -9.58
CA GLY A 32 -0.34 -6.38 -8.54
C GLY A 32 0.36 -5.36 -7.65
N TRP A 33 0.40 -4.06 -7.98
CA TRP A 33 1.10 -3.03 -7.18
C TRP A 33 0.14 -2.07 -6.49
N THR A 34 -1.15 -2.41 -6.50
CA THR A 34 -2.19 -1.61 -5.89
C THR A 34 -2.11 -1.75 -4.37
N CYS A 35 -2.05 -0.63 -3.66
CA CYS A 35 -2.08 -0.60 -2.22
C CYS A 35 -3.42 -1.13 -1.71
N TYR A 36 -3.40 -2.20 -0.91
CA TYR A 36 -4.59 -2.81 -0.34
C TYR A 36 -5.46 -1.83 0.46
N LEU A 37 -4.85 -0.86 1.16
CA LEU A 37 -5.54 0.08 2.04
C LEU A 37 -6.22 1.24 1.31
N CYS A 38 -5.52 1.90 0.39
CA CYS A 38 -6.02 3.13 -0.25
C CYS A 38 -6.44 2.94 -1.72
N LYS A 39 -6.20 1.76 -2.30
CA LYS A 39 -6.55 1.38 -3.67
C LYS A 39 -5.85 2.18 -4.79
N GLU A 40 -4.84 2.97 -4.41
CA GLU A 40 -3.93 3.68 -5.32
C GLU A 40 -2.64 2.86 -5.54
N ILE A 41 -1.68 3.34 -6.34
CA ILE A 41 -0.42 2.62 -6.57
C ILE A 41 0.51 2.75 -5.37
N ALA A 42 0.99 1.62 -4.85
CA ALA A 42 1.79 1.56 -3.62
C ALA A 42 3.12 2.31 -3.75
N LYS A 43 3.19 3.49 -3.13
CA LYS A 43 4.45 4.21 -2.95
C LYS A 43 5.26 3.55 -1.84
N ASP A 44 6.57 3.39 -2.06
CA ASP A 44 7.47 2.74 -1.12
C ASP A 44 6.89 1.37 -0.72
N ALA A 45 6.51 0.56 -1.71
CA ALA A 45 5.75 -0.66 -1.49
C ALA A 45 6.37 -1.60 -0.44
N VAL A 46 5.52 -2.15 0.40
CA VAL A 46 5.81 -3.25 1.32
C VAL A 46 4.85 -4.39 1.06
N GLU A 47 5.28 -5.58 1.44
CA GLU A 47 4.55 -6.83 1.31
C GLU A 47 4.33 -7.43 2.69
N LEU A 48 3.09 -7.85 2.98
CA LEU A 48 2.79 -8.54 4.23
C LEU A 48 3.32 -9.97 4.16
N ILE A 49 4.00 -10.39 5.23
CA ILE A 49 4.61 -11.72 5.38
C ILE A 49 4.21 -12.33 6.73
N CYS A 50 2.94 -12.15 7.09
CA CYS A 50 2.39 -12.75 8.28
C CYS A 50 2.21 -14.26 8.03
N GLU A 51 2.56 -15.10 9.00
CA GLU A 51 2.42 -16.56 8.90
C GLU A 51 0.95 -16.96 8.68
N GLU A 52 0.03 -16.15 9.20
CA GLU A 52 -1.42 -16.27 9.02
C GLU A 52 -1.88 -16.08 7.56
N HIS A 53 -1.01 -15.54 6.69
CA HIS A 53 -1.26 -15.39 5.26
C HIS A 53 -0.39 -16.31 4.40
N GLU A 54 0.59 -17.00 4.98
CA GLU A 54 1.41 -18.00 4.27
C GLU A 54 0.68 -19.36 4.14
N ASN A 55 -0.47 -19.54 4.81
CA ASN A 55 -1.05 -20.87 5.09
C ASN A 55 -2.50 -21.10 4.62
N ASN A 56 -2.99 -20.35 3.63
CA ASN A 56 -4.22 -20.71 2.90
C ASN A 56 -3.95 -21.66 1.71
N ASN A 57 -2.88 -22.46 1.78
CA ASN A 57 -2.47 -23.45 0.77
C ASN A 57 -3.39 -24.70 0.68
N ASN A 58 -4.66 -24.59 1.05
CA ASN A 58 -5.63 -25.68 0.91
C ASN A 58 -6.73 -25.25 -0.07
N ASN A 59 -6.37 -25.26 -1.36
CA ASN A 59 -7.25 -25.13 -2.51
C ASN A 59 -7.92 -23.75 -2.67
N ASP A 60 -7.58 -23.10 -3.79
CA ASP A 60 -8.34 -22.08 -4.53
C ASP A 60 -7.54 -20.77 -4.76
N ASP A 61 -6.73 -20.79 -5.83
CA ASP A 61 -6.45 -19.71 -6.78
C ASP A 61 -5.90 -18.32 -6.36
N ASP A 62 -5.43 -18.08 -5.13
CA ASP A 62 -4.95 -16.72 -4.79
C ASP A 62 -3.67 -16.68 -3.93
N ASP A 63 -2.53 -17.04 -4.53
CA ASP A 63 -1.15 -16.70 -4.10
C ASP A 63 -0.87 -15.18 -4.16
N ASN A 64 -1.86 -14.36 -3.79
CA ASN A 64 -1.80 -12.93 -3.98
C ASN A 64 -0.96 -12.27 -2.90
N VAL A 65 0.26 -11.92 -3.28
CA VAL A 65 1.15 -11.02 -2.56
C VAL A 65 0.40 -9.74 -2.18
N ILE A 66 0.23 -9.49 -0.87
CA ILE A 66 -0.48 -8.31 -0.38
C ILE A 66 0.47 -7.11 -0.38
N ILE A 67 0.30 -6.24 -1.37
CA ILE A 67 1.07 -5.00 -1.50
C ILE A 67 0.37 -3.83 -0.78
N ILE A 68 1.13 -3.07 0.00
CA ILE A 68 0.68 -1.88 0.71
C ILE A 68 1.73 -0.77 0.58
N GLY A 69 1.32 0.49 0.45
CA GLY A 69 2.25 1.62 0.57
C GLY A 69 2.74 1.75 2.02
N GLU A 70 4.05 1.90 2.22
CA GLU A 70 4.68 1.88 3.56
C GLU A 70 4.04 2.90 4.52
N ILE A 71 3.76 4.12 4.06
CA ILE A 71 3.10 5.14 4.88
C ILE A 71 1.66 4.75 5.21
N CYS A 72 0.91 4.17 4.27
CA CYS A 72 -0.45 3.74 4.53
C CYS A 72 -0.47 2.64 5.60
N LEU A 73 0.47 1.68 5.54
CA LEU A 73 0.59 0.62 6.54
C LEU A 73 0.97 1.19 7.91
N GLN A 74 1.97 2.06 7.98
CA GLN A 74 2.40 2.68 9.24
C GLN A 74 1.29 3.48 9.92
N GLU A 75 0.53 4.27 9.16
CA GLU A 75 -0.63 5.01 9.70
C GLU A 75 -1.74 4.09 10.16
N TYR A 76 -2.00 3.02 9.42
CA TYR A 76 -2.99 2.01 9.78
C TYR A 76 -2.60 1.32 11.10
N LEU A 77 -1.37 0.80 11.21
CA LEU A 77 -0.90 0.08 12.40
C LEU A 77 -0.98 0.97 13.65
N LYS A 78 -0.59 2.24 13.55
CA LYS A 78 -0.70 3.21 14.66
C LYS A 78 -2.13 3.41 15.15
N LYS A 79 -3.11 3.40 14.24
CA LYS A 79 -4.54 3.60 14.58
C LYS A 79 -5.23 2.33 15.06
N ASN A 80 -4.68 1.16 14.74
CA ASN A 80 -5.30 -0.14 14.97
C ASN A 80 -4.46 -1.01 15.92
N ASN A 81 -3.74 -0.40 16.86
CA ASN A 81 -2.96 -1.12 17.90
C ASN A 81 -2.00 -2.17 17.31
N ASN A 82 -1.35 -1.84 16.19
CA ASN A 82 -0.44 -2.71 15.43
C ASN A 82 -1.07 -4.02 14.91
N LYS A 83 -2.40 -4.13 14.89
CA LYS A 83 -3.10 -5.27 14.30
C LYS A 83 -3.00 -5.25 12.78
N CYS A 84 -2.92 -6.43 12.18
CA CYS A 84 -2.83 -6.59 10.75
C CYS A 84 -4.08 -6.07 10.01
N PRO A 85 -3.94 -5.39 8.85
CA PRO A 85 -5.08 -4.92 8.07
C PRO A 85 -5.96 -6.00 7.43
N ILE A 86 -5.51 -7.25 7.35
CA ILE A 86 -6.27 -8.35 6.73
C ILE A 86 -6.89 -9.25 7.79
N GLY A 87 -6.07 -9.87 8.63
CA GLY A 87 -6.55 -10.82 9.65
C GLY A 87 -6.77 -10.23 11.05
N GLN A 88 -6.47 -8.95 11.30
CA GLN A 88 -6.52 -8.31 12.64
C GLN A 88 -5.70 -9.03 13.73
N HIS A 89 -4.80 -9.94 13.34
CA HIS A 89 -3.87 -10.60 14.24
C HIS A 89 -2.80 -9.61 14.73
N GLU A 90 -2.18 -9.92 15.86
CA GLU A 90 -1.09 -9.12 16.41
C GLU A 90 0.21 -9.31 15.63
N ASN A 91 1.21 -8.45 15.89
CA ASN A 91 2.54 -8.55 15.31
C ASN A 91 2.57 -8.63 13.77
N CYS A 92 1.86 -7.72 13.09
CA CYS A 92 1.88 -7.62 11.64
C CYS A 92 3.32 -7.55 11.09
N LYS A 93 3.74 -8.57 10.33
CA LYS A 93 5.07 -8.65 9.70
C LYS A 93 5.00 -8.18 8.26
N TYR A 94 6.00 -7.42 7.83
CA TYR A 94 6.11 -6.96 6.44
C TYR A 94 7.55 -6.72 6.03
N ILE A 95 7.83 -6.87 4.74
CA ILE A 95 9.14 -6.60 4.13
C ILE A 95 9.01 -5.54 3.04
N LYS A 96 10.13 -4.87 2.73
CA LYS A 96 10.19 -3.93 1.61
C LYS A 96 10.16 -4.70 0.30
N ASN A 97 9.16 -4.43 -0.54
CA ASN A 97 9.12 -4.99 -1.88
C ASN A 97 10.09 -4.21 -2.78
N LYS A 98 11.32 -4.72 -2.94
CA LYS A 98 12.39 -4.04 -3.67
C LYS A 98 12.12 -3.90 -5.17
N ILE A 99 11.37 -4.84 -5.75
CA ILE A 99 11.05 -4.87 -7.17
C ILE A 99 10.17 -3.66 -7.53
N ILE A 100 9.04 -3.51 -6.85
CA ILE A 100 8.11 -2.40 -7.08
C ILE A 100 8.79 -1.05 -6.79
N ARG A 101 9.56 -0.96 -5.70
CA ARG A 101 10.29 0.26 -5.35
C ARG A 101 11.30 0.66 -6.43
N LYS A 102 12.09 -0.29 -6.93
CA LYS A 102 13.07 -0.01 -7.98
C LYS A 102 12.38 0.47 -9.25
N TYR A 103 11.32 -0.22 -9.67
CA TYR A 103 10.61 0.13 -10.88
C TYR A 103 9.98 1.52 -10.82
N LEU A 104 9.29 1.85 -9.73
CA LEU A 104 8.71 3.19 -9.57
C LEU A 104 9.77 4.30 -9.53
N ASN A 105 10.96 4.03 -9.00
CA ASN A 105 12.08 4.98 -9.03
C ASN A 105 12.65 5.21 -10.44
N GLU A 106 12.45 4.30 -11.38
CA GLU A 106 12.88 4.48 -12.77
C GLU A 106 11.87 5.32 -13.57
N ILE A 107 10.63 5.46 -13.07
CA ILE A 107 9.53 6.19 -13.73
C ILE A 107 9.33 7.60 -13.14
N ILE A 108 9.57 7.78 -11.85
CA ILE A 108 9.20 8.98 -11.07
C ILE A 108 10.40 9.86 -10.73
#